data_AF-A0A838VQK0-F1
#
_entry.id   AF-A0A838VQK0-F1
#
_cell.length_a   1.000
_cell.length_b   1.000
_cell.length_c   1.000
_cell.angle_alpha   90.00
_cell.angle_beta   90.00
_cell.angle_gamma   90.00
#
_symmetry.space_group_name_H-M   'P 1'
#
loop_
_entity.id
_entity.type
_entity.pdbx_description
1 polymer ?
#
loop_
_entity_poly.entity_id
_entity_poly.type
_entity_poly.pdbx_seq_one_letter_code
_entity_poly.pdbx_strand_id
1 'polypeptide(L)'
;MLLIWRAFDISVILLLTFSSPFSLLLIPSATILWLRRRQKCSLTLLLCLYTGALVQSIAILLTAHHARVQTPLGATPALFIKILGQVFLGTLIGQQGLQWVSVHFWGYDLLLVFIAIAGIAAFCYGFLKAPLELRLFACFATLVFCTSLSSPMASESVPQWLSLSIPGSGCRYWFIPMLSFVTLLFWLLSKRQPRLIRIAAVLVLAVMVFGIVLDWRYPAFANLEFKTYASKFITIPQGFKMKIPINPPGWFIELTKH
;
A
#
# COMPACT_ATOMS: atom_id res chain seq x y z
N MET A 1 3.72 -29.38 -18.99
CA MET A 1 4.25 -28.26 -18.17
C MET A 1 3.55 -26.92 -18.48
N LEU A 2 3.45 -26.48 -19.74
CA LEU A 2 2.79 -25.21 -20.12
C LEU A 2 1.32 -25.07 -19.71
N LEU A 3 0.56 -26.17 -19.66
CA LEU A 3 -0.88 -26.14 -19.34
C LEU A 3 -1.14 -25.90 -17.85
N ILE A 4 -0.29 -26.45 -16.97
CA ILE A 4 -0.36 -26.25 -15.52
C ILE A 4 -0.08 -24.78 -15.18
N TRP A 5 0.95 -24.18 -15.80
CA TRP A 5 1.27 -22.76 -15.62
C TRP A 5 0.14 -21.84 -16.08
N ARG A 6 -0.50 -22.15 -17.21
CA ARG A 6 -1.68 -21.38 -17.67
C ARG A 6 -2.87 -21.51 -16.73
N ALA A 7 -3.15 -22.71 -16.24
CA ALA A 7 -4.23 -22.93 -15.29
C ALA A 7 -3.96 -22.15 -13.99
N PHE A 8 -2.72 -22.21 -13.49
CA PHE A 8 -2.28 -21.45 -12.33
C PHE A 8 -2.46 -19.93 -12.54
N ASP A 9 -1.97 -19.37 -13.65
CA ASP A 9 -2.09 -17.94 -13.95
C ASP A 9 -3.55 -17.49 -14.00
N ILE A 10 -4.42 -18.27 -14.65
CA ILE A 10 -5.86 -17.99 -14.73
C ILE A 10 -6.49 -18.05 -13.33
N SER A 11 -6.21 -19.08 -12.54
CA SER A 11 -6.73 -19.21 -11.19
C SER A 11 -6.31 -18.04 -10.30
N VAL A 12 -5.03 -17.64 -10.35
CA VAL A 12 -4.51 -16.50 -9.59
C VAL A 12 -5.19 -15.20 -10.03
N ILE A 13 -5.33 -14.97 -11.34
CA ILE A 13 -5.99 -13.75 -11.84
C ILE A 13 -7.47 -13.72 -11.42
N LEU A 14 -8.20 -14.84 -11.54
CA LEU A 14 -9.60 -14.89 -11.09
C LEU A 14 -9.72 -14.64 -9.58
N LEU A 15 -8.86 -15.26 -8.76
CA LEU A 15 -8.81 -15.01 -7.32
C LEU A 15 -8.55 -13.53 -7.03
N LEU A 16 -7.58 -12.91 -7.70
CA LEU A 16 -7.26 -11.49 -7.53
C LEU A 16 -8.43 -10.58 -7.92
N THR A 17 -9.12 -10.90 -9.01
CA THR A 17 -10.21 -10.07 -9.53
C THR A 17 -11.47 -10.15 -8.67
N PHE A 18 -11.71 -11.27 -8.00
CA PHE A 18 -12.83 -11.42 -7.07
C PHE A 18 -12.50 -10.96 -5.65
N SER A 19 -11.23 -10.99 -5.25
CA SER A 19 -10.81 -10.56 -3.91
C SER A 19 -10.62 -9.05 -3.78
N SER A 20 -10.39 -8.33 -4.89
CA SER A 20 -10.05 -6.91 -4.83
C SER A 20 -10.49 -6.12 -6.07
N PRO A 21 -10.71 -4.80 -5.92
CA PRO A 21 -10.97 -3.91 -7.05
C PRO A 21 -9.72 -3.59 -7.88
N PHE A 22 -8.55 -4.19 -7.59
CA PHE A 22 -7.32 -3.94 -8.34
C PHE A 22 -7.42 -4.39 -9.80
N SER A 23 -8.36 -5.27 -10.14
CA SER A 23 -8.69 -5.64 -11.52
C SER A 23 -8.98 -4.42 -12.41
N LEU A 24 -9.73 -3.44 -11.90
CA LEU A 24 -10.03 -2.19 -12.61
C LEU A 24 -8.77 -1.40 -12.96
N LEU A 25 -7.79 -1.40 -12.05
CA LEU A 25 -6.56 -0.64 -12.20
C LEU A 25 -5.50 -1.39 -13.02
N LEU A 26 -5.58 -2.73 -13.09
CA LEU A 26 -4.70 -3.55 -13.91
C LEU A 26 -5.07 -3.54 -15.40
N ILE A 27 -6.35 -3.30 -15.74
CA ILE A 27 -6.84 -3.33 -17.13
C ILE A 27 -6.00 -2.43 -18.06
N PRO A 28 -5.73 -1.14 -17.77
CA PRO A 28 -4.94 -0.30 -18.68
C PRO A 28 -3.56 -0.90 -18.99
N SER A 29 -2.86 -1.36 -17.95
CA SER A 29 -1.54 -1.97 -18.09
C SER A 29 -1.58 -3.29 -18.87
N ALA A 30 -2.57 -4.15 -18.57
CA ALA A 30 -2.76 -5.43 -19.25
C ALA A 30 -3.16 -5.26 -20.72
N THR A 31 -4.02 -4.28 -21.03
CA THR A 31 -4.42 -3.92 -22.39
C THR A 31 -3.23 -3.45 -23.20
N ILE A 32 -2.40 -2.54 -22.67
CA ILE A 32 -1.18 -2.09 -23.37
C ILE A 32 -0.23 -3.26 -23.61
N LEU A 33 -0.04 -4.14 -22.62
CA LEU A 33 0.80 -5.32 -22.76
C LEU A 33 0.29 -6.26 -23.87
N TRP A 34 -1.01 -6.52 -23.91
CA TRP A 34 -1.64 -7.33 -24.95
C TRP A 34 -1.53 -6.67 -26.33
N LEU A 35 -1.76 -5.36 -26.44
CA LEU A 35 -1.63 -4.64 -27.71
C LEU A 35 -0.21 -4.71 -28.27
N ARG A 36 0.81 -4.69 -27.40
CA ARG A 36 2.22 -4.77 -27.78
C ARG A 36 2.69 -6.18 -28.12
N ARG A 37 2.24 -7.21 -27.38
CA ARG A 37 2.71 -8.60 -27.57
C ARG A 37 1.80 -9.45 -28.45
N ARG A 38 0.52 -9.11 -28.55
CA ARG A 38 -0.54 -9.83 -29.31
C ARG A 38 -0.60 -11.34 -29.04
N GLN A 39 -0.29 -11.76 -27.80
CA GLN A 39 -0.30 -13.18 -27.42
C GLN A 39 -1.69 -13.64 -26.95
N LYS A 40 -2.08 -14.85 -27.35
CA LYS A 40 -3.36 -15.47 -26.96
C LYS A 40 -3.50 -15.63 -25.44
N CYS A 41 -2.41 -15.99 -24.75
CA CYS A 41 -2.41 -16.15 -23.29
C CYS A 41 -2.69 -14.81 -22.58
N SER A 42 -2.07 -13.71 -23.03
CA SER A 42 -2.33 -12.37 -22.49
C SER A 42 -3.77 -11.92 -22.74
N LEU A 43 -4.37 -12.31 -23.88
CA LEU A 43 -5.78 -12.06 -24.14
C LEU A 43 -6.69 -12.79 -23.15
N THR A 44 -6.41 -14.07 -22.86
CA THR A 44 -7.18 -14.85 -21.88
C THR A 44 -7.15 -14.19 -20.51
N LEU A 45 -5.97 -13.80 -20.02
CA LEU A 45 -5.84 -13.11 -18.73
C LEU A 45 -6.53 -11.74 -18.75
N LEU A 46 -6.46 -11.00 -19.86
CA LEU A 46 -7.15 -9.73 -20.03
C LEU A 46 -8.68 -9.90 -19.95
N LEU A 47 -9.24 -10.94 -20.59
CA LEU A 47 -10.67 -11.24 -20.50
C LEU A 47 -11.08 -11.57 -19.06
N CYS A 48 -10.29 -12.35 -18.32
CA CYS A 48 -10.53 -12.59 -16.89
C CYS A 48 -10.50 -11.30 -16.06
N LEU A 49 -9.59 -10.37 -16.37
CA LEU A 49 -9.56 -9.06 -15.70
C LEU A 49 -10.83 -8.24 -15.99
N TYR A 50 -11.29 -8.22 -17.23
CA TYR A 50 -12.53 -7.51 -17.61
C TYR A 50 -13.78 -8.09 -16.94
N THR A 51 -13.91 -9.42 -16.88
CA THR A 51 -15.07 -10.05 -16.23
C THR A 51 -15.11 -9.72 -14.74
N GLY A 52 -13.98 -9.85 -14.05
CA GLY A 52 -13.93 -9.50 -12.63
C GLY A 52 -14.08 -7.99 -12.39
N ALA A 53 -13.54 -7.13 -13.25
CA ALA A 53 -13.74 -5.68 -13.17
C ALA A 53 -15.20 -5.27 -13.36
N LEU A 54 -15.95 -5.96 -14.21
CA LEU A 54 -17.39 -5.75 -14.38
C LEU A 54 -18.14 -6.12 -13.10
N VAL A 55 -17.84 -7.29 -12.51
CA VAL A 55 -18.44 -7.73 -11.25
C VAL A 55 -18.11 -6.75 -10.11
N GLN A 56 -16.85 -6.33 -9.97
CA GLN A 56 -16.43 -5.37 -8.95
C GLN A 56 -17.07 -3.99 -9.16
N SER A 57 -17.18 -3.51 -10.41
CA SER A 57 -17.87 -2.25 -10.71
C SER A 57 -19.33 -2.30 -10.28
N ILE A 58 -20.04 -3.39 -10.57
CA ILE A 58 -21.42 -3.59 -10.14
C ILE A 58 -21.50 -3.59 -8.62
N ALA A 59 -20.65 -4.36 -7.94
CA ALA A 59 -20.63 -4.42 -6.48
C ALA A 59 -20.39 -3.03 -5.87
N ILE A 60 -19.40 -2.29 -6.36
CA ILE A 60 -19.09 -0.92 -5.92
C ILE A 60 -20.31 0.00 -6.12
N LEU A 61 -20.95 -0.03 -7.28
CA LEU A 61 -22.13 0.81 -7.56
C LEU A 61 -23.30 0.49 -6.61
N LEU A 62 -23.47 -0.78 -6.25
CA LEU A 62 -24.55 -1.22 -5.35
C LEU A 62 -24.25 -0.96 -3.87
N THR A 63 -22.99 -0.94 -3.43
CA THR A 63 -22.64 -0.89 -2.00
C THR A 63 -21.86 0.34 -1.54
N ALA A 64 -21.24 1.12 -2.43
CA ALA A 64 -20.24 2.13 -2.05
C ALA A 64 -20.79 3.27 -1.18
N HIS A 65 -22.05 3.66 -1.36
CA HIS A 65 -22.61 4.82 -0.66
C HIS A 65 -23.02 4.50 0.78
N HIS A 66 -23.41 3.26 1.08
CA HIS A 66 -23.94 2.87 2.39
C HIS A 66 -22.86 2.40 3.38
N ALA A 67 -21.71 1.96 2.88
CA ALA A 67 -20.67 1.32 3.70
C ALA A 67 -19.55 2.26 4.19
N ARG A 68 -19.58 3.56 3.87
CA ARG A 68 -18.45 4.48 4.10
C ARG A 68 -18.79 5.62 5.06
N VAL A 69 -17.90 5.83 6.04
CA VAL A 69 -17.91 7.02 6.89
C VAL A 69 -17.49 8.24 6.06
N GLN A 70 -18.35 9.25 6.02
CA GLN A 70 -18.12 10.47 5.23
C GLN A 70 -17.34 11.51 6.03
N THR A 71 -16.03 11.33 6.10
CA THR A 71 -15.09 12.36 6.58
C THR A 71 -14.53 13.18 5.41
N PRO A 72 -14.23 14.47 5.58
CA PRO A 72 -13.65 15.30 4.53
C PRO A 72 -12.26 14.79 4.11
N LEU A 73 -11.89 15.01 2.84
CA LEU A 73 -10.60 14.57 2.30
C LEU A 73 -9.42 15.35 2.90
N GLY A 74 -9.57 16.66 3.07
CA GLY A 74 -8.52 17.53 3.62
C GLY A 74 -7.28 17.67 2.75
N ALA A 75 -7.41 17.55 1.42
CA ALA A 75 -6.26 17.53 0.51
C ALA A 75 -5.54 18.88 0.44
N THR A 76 -4.22 18.88 0.69
CA THR A 76 -3.34 20.05 0.52
C THR A 76 -1.98 19.63 -0.05
N PRO A 77 -1.25 20.51 -0.75
CA PRO A 77 0.09 20.20 -1.26
C PRO A 77 1.09 19.81 -0.17
N ALA A 78 1.00 20.44 1.02
CA ALA A 78 1.86 20.11 2.15
C ALA A 78 1.63 18.67 2.65
N LEU A 79 0.37 18.26 2.78
CA LEU A 79 0.04 16.88 3.15
C LEU A 79 0.43 15.88 2.06
N PHE A 80 0.30 16.25 0.79
CA PHE A 80 0.76 15.43 -0.31
C PHE A 80 2.27 15.14 -0.25
N ILE A 81 3.08 16.17 0.05
CA ILE A 81 4.53 16.01 0.24
C ILE A 81 4.82 15.07 1.41
N LYS A 82 4.09 15.20 2.53
CA LYS A 82 4.22 14.27 3.67
C LYS A 82 3.90 12.83 3.30
N ILE A 83 2.83 12.62 2.52
CA ILE A 83 2.45 11.29 2.01
C ILE A 83 3.53 10.74 1.08
N LEU A 84 4.03 11.53 0.12
CA LEU A 84 5.14 11.11 -0.76
C LEU A 84 6.41 10.79 0.03
N GLY A 85 6.65 11.53 1.11
CA GLY A 85 7.67 11.21 2.10
C GLY A 85 7.50 9.80 2.68
N GLN A 86 6.29 9.40 3.06
CA GLN A 86 6.03 8.04 3.51
C GLN A 86 6.26 7.01 2.40
N VAL A 87 5.88 7.32 1.16
CA VAL A 87 6.11 6.42 0.02
C VAL A 87 7.59 6.23 -0.24
N PHE A 88 8.37 7.29 -0.37
CA PHE A 88 9.77 7.20 -0.78
C PHE A 88 10.71 7.02 0.42
N LEU A 89 10.69 7.93 1.39
CA LEU A 89 11.57 7.84 2.57
C LEU A 89 11.17 6.65 3.45
N GLY A 90 9.87 6.46 3.69
CA GLY A 90 9.38 5.33 4.48
C GLY A 90 9.75 3.95 3.90
N THR A 91 9.86 3.83 2.56
CA THR A 91 10.41 2.62 1.93
C THR A 91 11.86 2.33 2.34
N LEU A 92 12.65 3.38 2.57
CA LEU A 92 14.09 3.28 2.83
C LEU A 92 14.42 3.13 4.31
N ILE A 93 13.73 3.85 5.20
CA ILE A 93 14.07 3.85 6.63
C ILE A 93 13.05 3.15 7.51
N GLY A 94 11.99 2.60 6.92
CA GLY A 94 10.92 1.95 7.66
C GLY A 94 10.02 2.94 8.41
N GLN A 95 9.00 2.41 9.07
CA GLN A 95 8.07 3.17 9.89
C GLN A 95 8.75 3.74 11.13
N GLN A 96 9.57 2.95 11.85
CA GLN A 96 10.24 3.44 13.06
C GLN A 96 11.27 4.51 12.72
N GLY A 97 12.04 4.32 11.65
CA GLY A 97 12.99 5.33 11.17
C GLY A 97 12.28 6.62 10.77
N LEU A 98 11.16 6.53 10.04
CA LEU A 98 10.40 7.71 9.64
C LEU A 98 9.82 8.46 10.86
N GLN A 99 9.27 7.73 11.84
CA GLN A 99 8.80 8.31 13.10
C GLN A 99 9.95 9.01 13.85
N TRP A 100 11.10 8.34 13.98
CA TRP A 100 12.27 8.89 14.67
C TRP A 100 12.76 10.18 14.00
N VAL A 101 12.92 10.20 12.67
CA VAL A 101 13.35 11.38 11.91
C VAL A 101 12.33 12.50 12.05
N SER A 102 11.03 12.20 12.01
CA SER A 102 9.97 13.22 12.11
C SER A 102 9.98 13.99 13.44
N VAL A 103 10.48 13.36 14.51
CA VAL A 103 10.56 13.96 15.86
C VAL A 103 11.91 14.65 16.10
N HIS A 104 13.01 14.04 15.66
CA HIS A 104 14.35 14.48 16.06
C HIS A 104 15.02 15.41 15.04
N PHE A 105 14.60 15.40 13.77
CA PHE A 105 15.24 16.20 12.73
C PHE A 105 14.46 17.48 12.44
N TRP A 106 15.03 18.63 12.81
CA TRP A 106 14.38 19.94 12.65
C TRP A 106 14.09 20.31 11.19
N GLY A 107 14.87 19.80 10.24
CA GLY A 107 14.67 20.01 8.81
C GLY A 107 13.71 19.02 8.15
N TYR A 108 12.89 18.29 8.92
CA TYR A 108 12.07 17.19 8.41
C TYR A 108 11.21 17.57 7.22
N ASP A 109 10.42 18.64 7.31
CA ASP A 109 9.54 19.05 6.21
C ASP A 109 10.33 19.39 4.94
N LEU A 110 11.49 20.03 5.06
CA LEU A 110 12.37 20.34 3.93
C LEU A 110 12.99 19.07 3.32
N LEU A 111 13.39 18.11 4.16
CA LEU A 111 13.86 16.80 3.72
C LEU A 111 12.79 16.08 2.89
N LEU A 112 11.51 16.11 3.32
CA LEU A 112 10.43 15.48 2.56
C LEU A 112 10.21 16.13 1.20
N VAL A 113 10.41 17.45 1.07
CA VAL A 113 10.36 18.13 -0.24
C VAL A 113 11.44 17.56 -1.16
N PHE A 114 12.68 17.48 -0.70
CA PHE A 114 13.78 16.92 -1.50
C PHE A 114 13.54 15.46 -1.88
N ILE A 115 13.07 14.64 -0.93
CA ILE A 115 12.74 13.23 -1.18
C ILE A 115 11.57 13.10 -2.17
N ALA A 116 10.53 13.92 -2.05
CA ALA A 116 9.41 13.91 -2.97
C ALA A 116 9.86 14.25 -4.40
N ILE A 117 10.67 15.29 -4.56
CA ILE A 117 11.24 15.68 -5.86
C ILE A 117 12.11 14.55 -6.42
N ALA A 118 13.02 13.99 -5.62
CA ALA A 118 13.91 12.91 -6.05
C ALA A 118 13.14 11.64 -6.45
N GLY A 119 12.12 11.25 -5.67
CA GLY A 119 11.27 10.11 -5.96
C GLY A 119 10.45 10.30 -7.24
N ILE A 120 9.82 11.46 -7.41
CA ILE A 120 9.11 11.81 -8.66
C ILE A 120 10.07 11.80 -9.85
N ALA A 121 11.26 12.41 -9.71
CA ALA A 121 12.26 12.43 -10.77
C ALA A 121 12.73 11.02 -11.16
N ALA A 122 12.90 10.12 -10.18
CA ALA A 122 13.20 8.72 -10.44
C ALA A 122 12.08 8.05 -11.24
N PHE A 123 10.82 8.22 -10.84
CA PHE A 123 9.67 7.67 -11.58
C PHE A 123 9.58 8.23 -13.00
N CYS A 124 9.72 9.55 -13.19
CA CYS A 124 9.76 10.18 -14.50
C CYS A 124 10.87 9.58 -15.37
N TYR A 125 12.08 9.42 -14.82
CA TYR A 125 13.20 8.78 -15.49
C TYR A 125 12.88 7.33 -15.88
N GLY A 126 12.27 6.57 -14.97
CA GLY A 126 11.76 5.22 -15.21
C GLY A 126 10.77 5.16 -16.37
N PHE A 127 9.75 6.02 -16.37
CA PHE A 127 8.77 6.05 -17.47
C PHE A 127 9.40 6.32 -18.84
N LEU A 128 10.46 7.12 -18.89
CA LEU A 128 11.15 7.46 -20.13
C LEU A 128 12.10 6.33 -20.61
N LYS A 129 12.81 5.67 -19.68
CA LYS A 129 13.97 4.82 -20.02
C LYS A 129 13.82 3.34 -19.64
N ALA A 130 12.90 2.97 -18.76
CA ALA A 130 12.72 1.59 -18.30
C ALA A 130 12.21 0.64 -19.40
N PRO A 131 12.36 -0.69 -19.24
CA PRO A 131 11.64 -1.66 -20.08
C PRO A 131 10.11 -1.51 -19.91
N LEU A 132 9.36 -1.97 -20.91
CA LEU A 132 7.90 -1.81 -20.96
C LEU A 132 7.22 -2.34 -19.69
N GLU A 133 7.64 -3.50 -19.21
CA GLU A 133 7.08 -4.18 -18.05
C GLU A 133 7.17 -3.31 -16.79
N LEU A 134 8.33 -2.66 -16.58
CA LEU A 134 8.53 -1.77 -15.44
C LEU A 134 7.74 -0.47 -15.59
N ARG A 135 7.58 0.07 -16.80
CA ARG A 135 6.69 1.23 -17.05
C ARG A 135 5.23 0.89 -16.75
N LEU A 136 4.77 -0.29 -17.16
CA LEU A 136 3.40 -0.74 -16.91
C LEU A 136 3.16 -1.02 -15.43
N PHE A 137 4.16 -1.54 -14.72
CA PHE A 137 4.10 -1.70 -13.26
C PHE A 137 4.07 -0.35 -12.55
N ALA A 138 4.92 0.60 -12.97
CA ALA A 138 4.89 1.97 -12.46
C ALA A 138 3.54 2.66 -12.73
N CYS A 139 2.97 2.50 -13.93
CA CYS A 139 1.65 3.02 -14.27
C CYS A 139 0.56 2.43 -13.37
N PHE A 140 0.55 1.11 -13.19
CA PHE A 140 -0.37 0.44 -12.27
C PHE A 140 -0.22 0.97 -10.83
N ALA A 141 1.02 1.08 -10.34
CA ALA A 141 1.28 1.60 -9.00
C ALA A 141 0.81 3.06 -8.83
N THR A 142 1.01 3.91 -9.84
CA THR A 142 0.47 5.28 -9.85
C THR A 142 -1.05 5.29 -9.82
N LEU A 143 -1.72 4.43 -10.58
CA LEU A 143 -3.19 4.31 -10.54
C LEU A 143 -3.69 3.86 -9.16
N VAL A 144 -3.03 2.88 -8.54
CA VAL A 144 -3.31 2.45 -7.15
C VAL A 144 -3.10 3.60 -6.17
N PHE A 145 -2.03 4.38 -6.32
CA PHE A 145 -1.76 5.52 -5.47
C PHE A 145 -2.82 6.61 -5.60
N CYS A 146 -3.15 7.00 -6.84
CA CYS A 146 -4.17 8.02 -7.11
C CYS A 146 -5.52 7.62 -6.55
N THR A 147 -5.98 6.38 -6.81
CA THR A 147 -7.26 5.89 -6.29
C THR A 147 -7.29 5.79 -4.77
N SER A 148 -6.18 5.37 -4.16
CA SER A 148 -6.03 5.34 -2.70
C SER A 148 -6.10 6.74 -2.08
N LEU A 149 -5.63 7.77 -2.78
CA LEU A 149 -5.71 9.16 -2.32
C LEU A 149 -7.06 9.82 -2.63
N SER A 150 -7.79 9.36 -3.64
CA SER A 150 -9.11 9.90 -3.99
C SER A 150 -10.19 9.54 -2.97
N SER A 151 -10.15 8.33 -2.40
CA SER A 151 -11.17 7.88 -1.43
C SER A 151 -10.60 6.93 -0.36
N PRO A 152 -9.66 7.40 0.48
CA PRO A 152 -9.15 6.63 1.62
C PRO A 152 -10.16 6.51 2.76
N MET A 153 -10.02 5.45 3.56
CA MET A 153 -10.73 5.23 4.83
C MET A 153 -9.70 5.07 5.96
N ALA A 154 -8.90 6.10 6.19
CA ALA A 154 -7.82 6.12 7.19
C ALA A 154 -8.29 6.57 8.58
N SER A 155 -9.30 7.44 8.66
CA SER A 155 -9.88 7.90 9.92
C SER A 155 -11.40 8.02 9.85
N GLU A 156 -12.05 7.94 11.01
CA GLU A 156 -13.49 8.20 11.18
C GLU A 156 -13.77 9.61 11.74
N SER A 157 -12.76 10.29 12.27
CA SER A 157 -12.93 11.53 13.05
C SER A 157 -12.15 12.74 12.52
N VAL A 158 -11.07 12.51 11.77
CA VAL A 158 -10.22 13.59 11.23
C VAL A 158 -10.17 13.54 9.70
N PRO A 159 -9.81 14.65 9.03
CA PRO A 159 -9.65 14.65 7.58
C PRO A 159 -8.68 13.57 7.11
N GLN A 160 -9.02 12.92 6.00
CA GLN A 160 -8.34 11.71 5.57
C GLN A 160 -6.86 11.91 5.26
N TRP A 161 -6.50 12.93 4.48
CA TRP A 161 -5.10 13.23 4.14
C TRP A 161 -4.29 13.64 5.36
N LEU A 162 -4.92 14.26 6.36
CA LEU A 162 -4.25 14.57 7.62
C LEU A 162 -3.87 13.28 8.34
N SER A 163 -4.79 12.32 8.47
CA SER A 163 -4.50 11.00 9.03
C SER A 163 -3.42 10.26 8.25
N LEU A 164 -3.49 10.27 6.91
CA LEU A 164 -2.49 9.63 6.04
C LEU A 164 -1.10 10.29 6.14
N SER A 165 -1.02 11.58 6.48
CA SER A 165 0.26 12.26 6.62
C SER A 165 1.04 11.87 7.89
N ILE A 166 0.38 11.23 8.86
CA ILE A 166 0.99 10.77 10.11
C ILE A 166 1.88 9.54 9.81
N PRO A 167 3.17 9.56 10.17
CA PRO A 167 4.09 8.45 9.90
C PRO A 167 3.56 7.09 10.37
N GLY A 168 3.36 6.17 9.42
CA GLY A 168 2.91 4.79 9.68
C GLY A 168 1.40 4.55 9.57
N SER A 169 0.58 5.59 9.40
CA SER A 169 -0.90 5.46 9.40
C SER A 169 -1.46 4.83 8.11
N GLY A 170 -0.79 5.01 6.96
CA GLY A 170 -1.37 4.67 5.66
C GLY A 170 -0.61 3.63 4.83
N CYS A 171 0.29 2.84 5.42
CA CYS A 171 1.15 1.88 4.69
C CYS A 171 0.38 0.98 3.70
N ARG A 172 -0.85 0.57 4.04
CA ARG A 172 -1.73 -0.23 3.17
C ARG A 172 -2.12 0.45 1.85
N TYR A 173 -2.11 1.78 1.79
CA TYR A 173 -2.52 2.56 0.62
C TYR A 173 -1.39 2.74 -0.41
N TRP A 174 -0.14 2.65 0.03
CA TRP A 174 1.01 2.89 -0.83
C TRP A 174 2.02 1.74 -0.86
N PHE A 175 1.66 0.55 -0.34
CA PHE A 175 2.50 -0.64 -0.46
C PHE A 175 2.92 -0.95 -1.91
N ILE A 176 1.98 -0.88 -2.87
CA ILE A 176 2.27 -1.11 -4.29
C ILE A 176 3.18 0.00 -4.87
N PRO A 177 2.92 1.30 -4.63
CA PRO A 177 3.88 2.38 -4.92
C PRO A 177 5.27 2.19 -4.34
N MET A 178 5.39 1.77 -3.09
CA MET A 178 6.67 1.46 -2.43
C MET A 178 7.39 0.32 -3.17
N LEU A 179 6.69 -0.77 -3.47
CA LEU A 179 7.25 -1.90 -4.21
C LEU A 179 7.71 -1.50 -5.62
N SER A 180 6.94 -0.64 -6.29
CA SER A 180 7.30 -0.07 -7.59
C SER A 180 8.55 0.80 -7.50
N PHE A 181 8.67 1.62 -6.47
CA PHE A 181 9.86 2.41 -6.20
C PHE A 181 11.10 1.53 -5.98
N VAL A 182 11.00 0.49 -5.14
CA VAL A 182 12.10 -0.48 -4.92
C VAL A 182 12.49 -1.17 -6.22
N THR A 183 11.52 -1.63 -7.00
CA THR A 183 11.77 -2.31 -8.29
C THR A 183 12.50 -1.38 -9.26
N LEU A 184 12.11 -0.10 -9.28
CA LEU A 184 12.79 0.93 -10.05
C LEU A 184 14.23 1.14 -9.58
N LEU A 185 14.50 1.20 -8.26
CA LEU A 185 15.85 1.31 -7.71
C LEU A 185 16.74 0.12 -8.13
N PHE A 186 16.22 -1.11 -8.09
CA PHE A 186 16.95 -2.28 -8.59
C PHE A 186 17.25 -2.18 -10.09
N TRP A 187 16.29 -1.71 -10.90
CA TRP A 187 16.54 -1.48 -12.32
C TRP A 187 17.62 -0.42 -12.56
N LEU A 188 17.71 0.60 -11.69
CA LEU A 188 18.77 1.62 -11.76
C LEU A 188 20.17 1.06 -11.51
N LEU A 189 20.32 -0.14 -10.93
CA LEU A 189 21.61 -0.82 -10.78
C LEU A 189 22.15 -1.43 -12.09
N SER A 190 21.30 -1.58 -13.10
CA SER A 190 21.64 -2.23 -14.37
C SER A 190 22.87 -1.57 -15.03
N LYS A 191 23.72 -2.37 -15.67
CA LYS A 191 24.91 -1.89 -16.39
C LYS A 191 24.61 -0.88 -17.50
N ARG A 192 23.36 -0.85 -17.99
CA ARG A 192 22.90 0.11 -19.00
C ARG A 192 22.77 1.55 -18.47
N GLN A 193 22.81 1.74 -17.15
CA GLN A 193 22.64 3.05 -16.53
C GLN A 193 23.97 3.80 -16.35
N PRO A 194 23.96 5.14 -16.37
CA PRO A 194 25.13 5.96 -16.03
C PRO A 194 25.71 5.60 -14.66
N ARG A 195 27.04 5.64 -14.54
CA ARG A 195 27.77 5.25 -13.31
C ARG A 195 27.27 6.01 -12.07
N LEU A 196 27.00 7.31 -12.20
CA LEU A 196 26.51 8.14 -11.08
C LEU A 196 25.13 7.69 -10.59
N ILE A 197 24.21 7.38 -11.52
CA ILE A 197 22.86 6.89 -11.18
C ILE A 197 22.95 5.54 -10.47
N ARG A 198 23.84 4.66 -10.94
CA ARG A 198 24.08 3.36 -10.30
C ARG A 198 24.62 3.50 -8.89
N ILE A 199 25.62 4.37 -8.69
CA ILE A 199 26.19 4.64 -7.36
C ILE A 199 25.10 5.20 -6.43
N ALA A 200 24.30 6.17 -6.90
CA ALA A 200 23.19 6.70 -6.12
C ALA A 200 22.18 5.62 -5.74
N ALA A 201 21.79 4.74 -6.67
CA ALA A 201 20.89 3.63 -6.39
C ALA A 201 21.47 2.62 -5.38
N VAL A 202 22.79 2.33 -5.45
CA VAL A 202 23.48 1.49 -4.44
C VAL A 202 23.41 2.14 -3.05
N LEU A 203 23.73 3.43 -2.95
CA LEU A 203 23.68 4.15 -1.66
C LEU A 203 22.27 4.17 -1.08
N VAL A 204 21.26 4.44 -1.91
CA VAL A 204 19.85 4.44 -1.51
C VAL A 204 19.39 3.05 -1.05
N LEU A 205 19.74 1.99 -1.77
CA LEU A 205 19.41 0.61 -1.37
C LEU A 205 20.18 0.17 -0.12
N ALA A 206 21.40 0.67 0.10
CA ALA A 206 22.13 0.41 1.35
C ALA A 206 21.41 1.03 2.56
N VAL A 207 20.81 2.22 2.42
CA VAL A 207 19.95 2.81 3.46
C VAL A 207 18.74 1.92 3.74
N MET A 208 18.14 1.32 2.70
CA MET A 208 17.02 0.38 2.84
C MET A 208 17.34 -0.80 3.77
N VAL A 209 18.56 -1.35 3.69
CA VAL A 209 19.00 -2.44 4.59
C VAL A 209 18.97 -2.00 6.06
N PHE A 210 19.38 -0.77 6.35
CA PHE A 210 19.30 -0.22 7.70
C PHE A 210 17.84 -0.06 8.17
N GLY A 211 16.96 0.45 7.31
CA GLY A 211 15.52 0.55 7.60
C GLY A 211 14.87 -0.80 7.92
N ILE A 212 15.23 -1.86 7.18
CA ILE A 212 14.76 -3.23 7.46
C ILE A 212 15.18 -3.69 8.85
N VAL A 213 16.42 -3.40 9.26
CA VAL A 213 16.93 -3.78 10.59
C VAL A 213 16.20 -3.02 11.71
N LEU A 214 15.91 -1.73 11.52
CA LEU A 214 15.17 -0.92 12.48
C LEU A 214 13.75 -1.47 12.71
N ASP A 215 13.05 -1.81 11.62
CA ASP A 215 11.67 -2.30 11.67
C ASP A 215 11.58 -3.82 11.93
N TRP A 216 12.71 -4.53 12.04
CA TRP A 216 12.73 -5.98 12.21
C TRP A 216 12.02 -6.46 13.47
N ARG A 217 11.99 -5.62 14.51
CA ARG A 217 11.35 -5.93 15.79
C ARG A 217 9.99 -5.24 15.88
N TYR A 218 8.94 -6.04 15.85
CA TYR A 218 7.61 -5.58 16.21
C TYR A 218 7.52 -5.44 17.74
N PRO A 219 7.01 -4.31 18.28
CA PRO A 219 6.84 -4.15 19.72
C PRO A 219 5.84 -5.18 20.25
N ALA A 220 6.05 -5.65 21.49
CA ALA A 220 5.09 -6.54 22.13
C ALA A 220 3.75 -5.81 22.28
N PHE A 221 2.64 -6.53 22.03
CA PHE A 221 1.31 -6.01 22.32
C PHE A 221 1.18 -5.68 23.81
N ALA A 222 0.37 -4.68 24.15
CA ALA A 222 0.11 -4.33 25.53
C ALA A 222 -0.56 -5.53 26.23
N ASN A 223 -0.10 -5.85 27.45
CA ASN A 223 -0.75 -6.84 28.28
C ASN A 223 -2.03 -6.23 28.87
N LEU A 224 -3.16 -6.50 28.23
CA LEU A 224 -4.50 -6.03 28.64
C LEU A 224 -5.19 -7.01 29.62
N GLU A 225 -4.41 -7.80 30.35
CA GLU A 225 -4.88 -8.77 31.35
C GLU A 225 -5.93 -9.76 30.83
N PHE A 226 -5.76 -10.24 29.59
CA PHE A 226 -6.74 -11.12 28.94
C PHE A 226 -7.19 -12.30 29.82
N LYS A 227 -6.26 -12.93 30.55
CA LYS A 227 -6.56 -14.04 31.47
C LYS A 227 -7.53 -13.65 32.59
N THR A 228 -7.39 -12.44 33.14
CA THR A 228 -8.28 -11.90 34.17
C THR A 228 -9.68 -11.69 33.62
N TYR A 229 -9.81 -11.07 32.44
CA TYR A 229 -11.10 -10.85 31.79
C TYR A 229 -11.78 -12.16 31.36
N ALA A 230 -11.02 -13.12 30.83
CA ALA A 230 -11.54 -14.44 30.49
C ALA A 230 -12.09 -15.18 31.72
N SER A 231 -11.38 -15.12 32.85
CA SER A 231 -11.84 -15.72 34.11
C SER A 231 -13.11 -15.05 34.63
N LYS A 232 -13.17 -13.72 34.60
CA LYS A 232 -14.37 -12.96 34.96
C LYS A 232 -15.56 -13.32 34.06
N PHE A 233 -15.34 -13.45 32.75
CA PHE A 233 -16.39 -13.83 31.80
C PHE A 233 -16.95 -15.24 32.03
N ILE A 234 -16.14 -16.18 32.54
CA ILE A 234 -16.66 -17.51 32.91
C ILE A 234 -17.62 -17.41 34.11
N THR A 235 -17.40 -16.46 35.03
CA THR A 235 -18.19 -16.32 36.25
C THR A 235 -19.47 -15.50 36.12
N ILE A 236 -19.64 -14.68 35.07
CA ILE A 236 -20.87 -13.89 34.90
C ILE A 236 -22.09 -14.80 34.61
N PRO A 237 -23.32 -14.40 34.93
CA PRO A 237 -24.52 -15.18 34.59
C PRO A 237 -24.77 -15.21 33.07
N GLN A 238 -25.54 -16.21 32.62
CA GLN A 238 -26.03 -16.24 31.24
C GLN A 238 -26.90 -15.00 30.94
N GLY A 239 -26.81 -14.49 29.72
CA GLY A 239 -27.45 -13.26 29.27
C GLY A 239 -26.67 -11.97 29.56
N PHE A 240 -25.61 -12.01 30.38
CA PHE A 240 -24.82 -10.81 30.69
C PHE A 240 -23.80 -10.50 29.60
N LYS A 241 -23.61 -9.19 29.37
CA LYS A 241 -22.62 -8.63 28.44
C LYS A 241 -21.39 -8.14 29.19
N MET A 242 -20.21 -8.37 28.62
CA MET A 242 -18.95 -7.87 29.14
C MET A 242 -18.10 -7.28 28.02
N LYS A 243 -17.53 -6.10 28.28
CA LYS A 243 -16.51 -5.49 27.42
C LYS A 243 -15.14 -5.96 27.85
N ILE A 244 -14.42 -6.59 26.93
CA ILE A 244 -13.04 -7.05 27.12
C ILE A 244 -12.12 -6.16 26.28
N PRO A 245 -11.12 -5.49 26.88
CA PRO A 245 -10.19 -4.67 26.12
C PRO A 245 -9.35 -5.55 25.17
N ILE A 246 -9.13 -5.05 23.96
CA ILE A 246 -8.28 -5.68 22.94
C ILE A 246 -7.24 -4.67 22.44
N ASN A 247 -6.19 -5.16 21.79
CA ASN A 247 -5.19 -4.30 21.16
C ASN A 247 -5.74 -3.74 19.82
N PRO A 248 -5.40 -2.49 19.45
CA PRO A 248 -4.61 -1.51 20.22
C PRO A 248 -5.40 -0.90 21.40
N PRO A 249 -4.73 -0.35 22.43
CA PRO A 249 -5.39 0.22 23.61
C PRO A 249 -6.52 1.20 23.26
N GLY A 250 -7.64 1.07 23.97
CA GLY A 250 -8.88 1.82 23.70
C GLY A 250 -9.89 1.07 22.84
N TRP A 251 -9.53 -0.11 22.31
CA TRP A 251 -10.45 -1.00 21.62
C TRP A 251 -11.05 -2.04 22.57
N PHE A 252 -12.28 -2.45 22.32
CA PHE A 252 -13.00 -3.42 23.14
C PHE A 252 -13.79 -4.38 22.27
N ILE A 253 -13.88 -5.64 22.69
CA ILE A 253 -14.88 -6.58 22.19
C ILE A 253 -15.98 -6.71 23.24
N GLU A 254 -17.24 -6.65 22.81
CA GLU A 254 -18.39 -6.92 23.68
C GLU A 254 -18.84 -8.36 23.46
N LEU A 255 -18.78 -9.19 24.51
CA LEU A 255 -19.21 -10.58 24.48
C LEU A 255 -20.47 -10.76 25.33
N THR A 256 -21.40 -11.58 24.84
CA THR A 256 -22.60 -11.99 25.58
C THR A 256 -22.44 -13.45 25.99
N LYS A 257 -22.64 -13.76 27.28
CA LYS A 257 -22.61 -15.16 27.74
C LYS A 257 -23.94 -15.83 27.42
N HIS A 258 -23.91 -16.92 26.66
CA HIS A 258 -25.08 -17.72 26.34
C HIS A 258 -25.27 -18.88 27.30
#